data_AF-A0A495SH52-F1
#
_entry.id   AF-A0A495SH52-F1
#
_cell.length_a   1.000
_cell.length_b   1.000
_cell.length_c   1.000
_cell.angle_alpha   90.00
_cell.angle_beta   90.00
_cell.angle_gamma   90.00
#
_symmetry.space_group_name_H-M   'P 1'
#
loop_
_entity.id
_entity.type
_entity.pdbx_description
1 polymer ?
#
loop_
_entity_poly.entity_id
_entity_poly.type
_entity_poly.pdbx_seq_one_letter_code
_entity_poly.pdbx_strand_id
1 'polypeptide(L)'
;MWVLINFYTFGLSSFERANKGKCVMKKIKYIYWILSVLLFAFYACSTESVDTIKLLKRVVATSSDGASTSTMYTYIGSKIVSIDGVLKHTDFTYDNDLITKIVVFDKQNQLSETIEYSYVGGQLVQVKSLNNYRISYVYNLNGTISFEKFILDSDNPEVKVSHGTLYFQNENLIKTETIADDTPEGTISTSNVSFEYDSKNNPMRNVLGYRKLLDQNQKISLNNSLTSVLISTTTQGDQVTSSAKFYKTAFKYDVDDYPIEEVSETAILDNGTIGYLKTDYFYQ
;
A
#
# COMPACT_ATOMS: atom_id res chain seq x y z
N MET A 1 32.26 -46.23 7.76
CA MET A 1 33.47 -45.68 8.43
C MET A 1 32.97 -45.05 9.74
N TRP A 2 32.68 -45.79 10.82
CA TRP A 2 33.60 -46.24 11.88
C TRP A 2 34.74 -45.23 12.09
N VAL A 3 34.87 -44.55 13.24
CA VAL A 3 35.53 -45.01 14.49
C VAL A 3 35.32 -43.88 15.54
N LEU A 4 34.68 -44.15 16.70
CA LEU A 4 35.22 -44.36 18.07
C LEU A 4 35.92 -43.13 18.70
N ILE A 5 35.36 -42.56 19.77
CA ILE A 5 35.66 -42.78 21.23
C ILE A 5 37.06 -42.32 21.65
N ASN A 6 37.15 -41.40 22.62
CA ASN A 6 37.88 -41.68 23.86
C ASN A 6 37.53 -40.80 25.06
N PHE A 7 37.32 -41.50 26.17
CA PHE A 7 37.22 -41.06 27.55
C PHE A 7 38.60 -40.70 28.09
N TYR A 8 38.66 -39.80 29.08
CA TYR A 8 39.71 -39.80 30.09
C TYR A 8 39.09 -39.75 31.48
N THR A 9 39.32 -40.83 32.24
CA THR A 9 39.20 -40.94 33.70
C THR A 9 40.59 -40.79 34.33
N PHE A 10 40.62 -40.29 35.57
CA PHE A 10 41.57 -40.48 36.71
C PHE A 10 41.75 -39.13 37.43
N GLY A 11 41.67 -39.02 38.76
CA GLY A 11 41.58 -40.04 39.78
C GLY A 11 41.17 -39.48 41.15
N LEU A 12 40.88 -40.41 42.06
CA LEU A 12 40.66 -40.16 43.49
C LEU A 12 41.97 -39.76 44.18
N SER A 13 41.87 -38.84 45.14
CA SER A 13 42.64 -38.96 46.38
C SER A 13 41.78 -38.52 47.58
N SER A 14 41.89 -39.32 48.62
CA SER A 14 41.17 -39.35 49.88
C SER A 14 41.60 -38.26 50.86
N PHE A 15 40.67 -37.69 51.61
CA PHE A 15 40.95 -37.34 53.01
C PHE A 15 39.70 -37.46 53.88
N GLU A 16 39.80 -38.36 54.85
CA GLU A 16 38.79 -38.66 55.86
C GLU A 16 39.04 -37.76 57.08
N ARG A 17 38.00 -37.06 57.57
CA ARG A 17 37.94 -36.70 58.99
C ARG A 17 36.48 -36.53 59.43
N ALA A 18 36.04 -37.45 60.27
CA ALA A 18 34.76 -37.41 60.95
C ALA A 18 34.74 -36.33 62.04
N ASN A 19 33.64 -35.59 62.18
CA ASN A 19 33.19 -35.16 63.51
C ASN A 19 31.65 -35.01 63.56
N LYS A 20 31.07 -35.52 64.65
CA LYS A 20 29.63 -35.60 64.94
C LYS A 20 29.07 -34.24 65.39
N GLY A 21 27.80 -33.97 65.06
CA GLY A 21 27.03 -32.91 65.73
C GLY A 21 25.62 -32.74 65.17
N LYS A 22 24.61 -33.26 65.89
CA LYS A 22 23.18 -32.96 65.71
C LYS A 22 22.92 -31.45 65.86
N CYS A 23 22.03 -30.84 65.08
CA CYS A 23 20.74 -30.25 65.53
C CYS A 23 20.08 -29.32 64.47
N VAL A 24 18.75 -29.37 64.43
CA VAL A 24 17.77 -28.37 63.91
C VAL A 24 17.65 -28.14 62.39
N MET A 25 16.89 -29.02 61.72
CA MET A 25 16.02 -28.61 60.61
C MET A 25 14.67 -28.15 61.20
N LYS A 26 14.37 -26.84 61.21
CA LYS A 26 12.98 -26.39 61.45
C LYS A 26 12.66 -24.98 60.94
N LYS A 27 13.25 -24.52 59.83
CA LYS A 27 12.89 -23.21 59.24
C LYS A 27 12.86 -23.14 57.71
N ILE A 28 12.84 -24.27 57.00
CA ILE A 28 12.93 -24.31 55.52
C ILE A 28 11.58 -24.56 54.82
N LYS A 29 10.51 -24.88 55.56
CA LYS A 29 9.18 -25.16 54.94
C LYS A 29 8.32 -23.94 54.61
N TYR A 30 8.64 -22.75 55.11
CA TYR A 30 7.83 -21.54 54.86
C TYR A 30 8.30 -20.70 53.65
N ILE A 31 9.49 -20.95 53.11
CA ILE A 31 10.02 -20.22 51.95
C ILE A 31 9.44 -20.73 50.63
N TYR A 32 9.14 -22.03 50.52
CA TYR A 32 8.53 -22.60 49.32
C TYR A 32 7.06 -22.18 49.11
N TRP A 33 6.37 -21.74 50.16
CA TRP A 33 4.98 -21.27 50.05
C TRP A 33 4.87 -19.80 49.60
N ILE A 34 5.87 -18.96 49.86
CA ILE A 34 5.86 -17.56 49.42
C ILE A 34 6.32 -17.45 47.96
N LEU A 35 7.20 -18.34 47.49
CA LEU A 35 7.67 -18.37 46.10
C LEU A 35 6.59 -18.86 45.11
N SER A 36 5.66 -19.71 45.58
CA SER A 36 4.56 -20.22 44.73
C SER A 36 3.43 -19.22 44.52
N VAL A 37 3.25 -18.24 45.42
CA VAL A 37 2.22 -17.19 45.27
C VAL A 37 2.73 -16.03 44.39
N LEU A 38 4.05 -15.81 44.34
CA LEU A 38 4.65 -14.77 43.48
C LEU A 38 4.68 -15.14 41.98
N LEU A 39 4.53 -16.42 41.63
CA LEU A 39 4.49 -16.91 40.24
C LEU A 39 3.12 -16.80 39.57
N PHE A 40 2.04 -16.55 40.33
CA PHE A 40 0.70 -16.35 39.77
C PHE A 40 0.36 -14.88 39.47
N ALA A 41 1.20 -13.92 39.88
CA ALA A 41 0.98 -12.49 39.62
C ALA A 41 1.43 -12.04 38.21
N PHE A 42 2.10 -12.90 37.44
CA PHE A 42 2.52 -12.58 36.06
C PHE A 42 1.56 -13.11 34.98
N TYR A 43 0.42 -13.70 35.34
CA TYR A 43 -0.72 -13.83 34.41
C TYR A 43 -1.53 -12.53 34.39
N ALA A 44 -0.84 -11.39 34.33
CA ALA A 44 -1.45 -10.15 33.89
C ALA A 44 -1.76 -10.37 32.42
N CYS A 45 -3.05 -10.56 32.15
CA CYS A 45 -3.67 -10.55 30.83
C CYS A 45 -2.86 -9.65 29.90
N SER A 46 -2.08 -10.24 28.98
CA SER A 46 -1.65 -9.50 27.81
C SER A 46 -2.95 -9.10 27.15
N THR A 47 -3.36 -7.86 27.37
CA THR A 47 -4.27 -7.21 26.44
C THR A 47 -3.50 -7.24 25.14
N GLU A 48 -3.73 -8.26 24.32
CA GLU A 48 -3.48 -8.13 22.90
C GLU A 48 -4.17 -6.82 22.55
N SER A 49 -3.38 -5.80 22.30
CA SER A 49 -3.89 -4.59 21.67
C SER A 49 -4.45 -5.10 20.37
N VAL A 50 -5.77 -5.28 20.32
CA VAL A 50 -6.46 -5.56 19.07
C VAL A 50 -6.13 -4.35 18.23
N ASP A 51 -5.20 -4.54 17.31
CA ASP A 51 -4.68 -3.49 16.45
C ASP A 51 -5.91 -2.98 15.69
N THR A 52 -6.37 -1.79 16.07
CA THR A 52 -7.66 -1.31 15.60
C THR A 52 -7.44 -0.88 14.17
N ILE A 53 -7.87 -1.71 13.23
CA ILE A 53 -7.76 -1.45 11.79
C ILE A 53 -8.44 -0.11 11.52
N LYS A 54 -7.65 0.90 11.16
CA LYS A 54 -8.18 2.20 10.75
C LYS A 54 -8.60 2.16 9.29
N LEU A 55 -9.85 2.55 9.05
CA LEU A 55 -10.39 2.76 7.71
C LEU A 55 -10.76 4.23 7.55
N LEU A 56 -10.41 4.81 6.40
CA LEU A 56 -10.73 6.20 6.12
C LEU A 56 -12.25 6.35 6.08
N LYS A 57 -12.83 7.23 6.90
CA LYS A 57 -14.27 7.49 6.92
C LYS A 57 -14.65 8.68 6.06
N ARG A 58 -13.82 9.72 6.13
CA ARG A 58 -14.07 11.01 5.48
C ARG A 58 -12.76 11.70 5.16
N VAL A 59 -12.78 12.43 4.06
CA VAL A 59 -11.75 13.40 3.69
C VAL A 59 -12.39 14.77 3.52
N VAL A 60 -11.72 15.81 4.01
CA VAL A 60 -12.07 17.20 3.72
C VAL A 60 -10.91 17.84 2.97
N ALA A 61 -11.15 18.20 1.71
CA ALA A 61 -10.17 18.85 0.85
C ALA A 61 -10.46 20.35 0.82
N THR A 62 -9.45 21.19 1.08
CA THR A 62 -9.55 22.65 1.11
C THR A 62 -8.58 23.25 0.10
N SER A 63 -9.10 24.02 -0.86
CA SER A 63 -8.32 24.72 -1.88
C SER A 63 -7.69 26.01 -1.36
N SER A 64 -6.80 26.59 -2.16
CA SER A 64 -6.09 27.83 -1.82
C SER A 64 -6.99 29.05 -1.57
N ASP A 65 -8.21 29.06 -2.12
CA ASP A 65 -9.22 30.10 -1.90
C ASP A 65 -10.07 29.86 -0.64
N GLY A 66 -9.82 28.77 0.08
CA GLY A 66 -10.53 28.38 1.29
C GLY A 66 -11.84 27.61 1.06
N ALA A 67 -12.23 27.36 -0.20
CA ALA A 67 -13.35 26.48 -0.49
C ALA A 67 -13.03 25.05 -0.03
N SER A 68 -14.01 24.36 0.54
CA SER A 68 -13.83 22.98 1.02
C SER A 68 -14.89 22.04 0.47
N THR A 69 -14.46 20.81 0.18
CA THR A 69 -15.31 19.71 -0.25
C THR A 69 -15.06 18.50 0.63
N SER A 70 -16.10 17.70 0.83
CA SER A 70 -16.04 16.48 1.63
C SER A 70 -16.25 15.26 0.73
N THR A 71 -15.50 14.20 1.02
CA THR A 71 -15.68 12.88 0.42
C THR A 71 -15.87 11.86 1.52
N MET A 72 -16.94 11.06 1.43
CA MET A 72 -17.31 10.03 2.39
C MET A 72 -16.96 8.64 1.86
N TYR A 73 -16.56 7.75 2.76
CA TYR A 73 -16.15 6.39 2.44
C TYR A 73 -16.98 5.41 3.27
N THR A 74 -17.58 4.41 2.62
CA THR A 74 -18.47 3.44 3.26
C THR A 74 -17.90 2.02 3.11
N TYR A 75 -17.98 1.22 4.17
CA TYR A 75 -17.36 -0.11 4.23
C TYR A 75 -18.32 -1.18 4.76
N ILE A 76 -18.06 -2.43 4.36
CA ILE A 76 -18.51 -3.64 5.05
C ILE A 76 -17.25 -4.40 5.48
N GLY A 77 -16.96 -4.42 6.78
CA GLY A 77 -15.65 -4.85 7.27
C GLY A 77 -14.55 -3.98 6.66
N SER A 78 -13.49 -4.60 6.11
CA SER A 78 -12.40 -3.91 5.41
C SER A 78 -12.62 -3.75 3.89
N LYS A 79 -13.81 -4.10 3.38
CA LYS A 79 -14.17 -3.91 1.96
C LYS A 79 -14.82 -2.55 1.80
N ILE A 80 -14.19 -1.67 1.01
CA ILE A 80 -14.84 -0.42 0.62
C ILE A 80 -16.00 -0.72 -0.30
N VAL A 81 -17.19 -0.22 0.01
CA VAL A 81 -18.41 -0.45 -0.78
C VAL A 81 -18.69 0.75 -1.66
N SER A 82 -18.50 1.96 -1.13
CA SER A 82 -18.68 3.17 -1.92
C SER A 82 -17.81 4.34 -1.45
N ILE A 83 -17.54 5.24 -2.39
CA ILE A 83 -16.98 6.58 -2.16
C ILE A 83 -17.98 7.59 -2.69
N ASP A 84 -18.38 8.53 -1.84
CA ASP A 84 -19.32 9.60 -2.21
C ASP A 84 -18.65 10.97 -2.06
N GLY A 85 -18.32 11.59 -3.20
CA GLY A 85 -17.79 12.94 -3.28
C GLY A 85 -18.81 13.93 -3.85
N VAL A 86 -18.40 15.19 -3.97
CA VAL A 86 -19.28 16.25 -4.51
C VAL A 86 -19.64 16.00 -5.98
N LEU A 87 -18.67 15.60 -6.80
CA LEU A 87 -18.85 15.44 -8.24
C LEU A 87 -19.12 14.01 -8.68
N LYS A 88 -18.69 13.02 -7.88
CA LYS A 88 -18.75 11.61 -8.26
C LYS A 88 -19.25 10.74 -7.12
N HIS A 89 -19.99 9.71 -7.48
CA HIS A 89 -20.25 8.55 -6.64
C HIS A 89 -19.50 7.36 -7.23
N THR A 90 -18.95 6.49 -6.41
CA THR A 90 -18.21 5.31 -6.88
C THR A 90 -18.61 4.09 -6.08
N ASP A 91 -19.05 3.04 -6.76
CA ASP A 91 -19.43 1.76 -6.17
C ASP A 91 -18.39 0.69 -6.47
N PHE A 92 -18.17 -0.21 -5.52
CA PHE A 92 -17.18 -1.29 -5.61
C PHE A 92 -17.86 -2.65 -5.46
N THR A 93 -17.53 -3.58 -6.36
CA THR A 93 -17.96 -4.98 -6.29
C THR A 93 -16.75 -5.88 -6.06
N TYR A 94 -16.96 -6.94 -5.27
CA TYR A 94 -15.91 -7.89 -4.90
C TYR A 94 -16.25 -9.30 -5.35
N ASP A 95 -15.20 -10.06 -5.63
CA ASP A 95 -15.19 -11.52 -5.51
C ASP A 95 -14.15 -11.89 -4.45
N ASN A 96 -14.61 -12.53 -3.37
CA ASN A 96 -13.83 -12.69 -2.13
C ASN A 96 -13.22 -11.34 -1.71
N ASP A 97 -11.89 -11.25 -1.60
CA ASP A 97 -11.19 -10.05 -1.16
C ASP A 97 -10.58 -9.23 -2.32
N LEU A 98 -10.98 -9.53 -3.56
CA LEU A 98 -10.55 -8.82 -4.76
C LEU A 98 -11.67 -7.94 -5.29
N ILE A 99 -11.35 -6.68 -5.61
CA ILE A 99 -12.27 -5.77 -6.28
C ILE A 99 -12.34 -6.19 -7.75
N THR A 100 -13.52 -6.60 -8.22
CA THR A 100 -13.75 -7.09 -9.59
C THR A 100 -14.45 -6.08 -10.48
N LYS A 101 -15.10 -5.06 -9.90
CA LYS A 101 -15.76 -4.00 -10.65
C LYS A 101 -15.81 -2.71 -9.86
N ILE A 102 -15.62 -1.60 -10.56
CA ILE A 102 -15.84 -0.24 -10.07
C ILE A 102 -16.83 0.45 -11.03
N VAL A 103 -17.87 1.06 -10.47
CA VAL A 103 -18.79 1.91 -11.24
C VAL A 103 -18.63 3.34 -10.75
N VAL A 104 -18.21 4.24 -11.63
CA VAL A 104 -18.05 5.67 -11.34
C VAL A 104 -19.22 6.41 -11.96
N PHE A 105 -20.06 7.01 -11.14
CA PHE A 105 -21.17 7.86 -11.56
C PHE A 105 -20.82 9.33 -11.40
N ASP A 106 -20.88 10.08 -12.49
CA ASP A 106 -20.68 11.52 -12.52
C ASP A 106 -22.02 12.23 -12.22
N LYS A 107 -22.05 12.97 -11.10
CA LYS A 107 -23.26 13.64 -10.61
C LYS A 107 -23.61 14.89 -11.44
N GLN A 108 -22.68 15.45 -12.21
CA GLN A 108 -22.93 16.64 -13.03
C GLN A 108 -23.64 16.28 -14.33
N ASN A 109 -23.12 15.30 -15.07
CA ASN A 109 -23.66 14.90 -16.37
C ASN A 109 -24.51 13.62 -16.32
N GLN A 110 -24.62 12.97 -15.16
CA GLN A 110 -25.40 11.75 -14.93
C GLN A 110 -24.92 10.54 -15.75
N LEU A 111 -23.68 10.56 -16.23
CA LEU A 111 -23.06 9.45 -16.93
C LEU A 111 -22.39 8.49 -15.94
N SER A 112 -22.29 7.23 -16.34
CA SER A 112 -21.56 6.21 -15.57
C SER A 112 -20.49 5.56 -16.43
N GLU A 113 -19.33 5.33 -15.81
CA GLU A 113 -18.26 4.50 -16.34
C GLU A 113 -18.18 3.22 -15.52
N THR A 114 -18.16 2.05 -16.19
CA THR A 114 -17.96 0.76 -15.54
C THR A 114 -16.58 0.22 -15.91
N ILE A 115 -15.79 -0.09 -14.89
CA ILE A 115 -14.45 -0.63 -15.00
C ILE A 115 -14.46 -2.03 -14.37
N GLU A 116 -14.05 -3.03 -15.14
CA GLU A 116 -13.98 -4.43 -14.74
C GLU A 116 -12.52 -4.87 -14.56
N TYR A 117 -12.28 -5.70 -13.55
CA TYR A 117 -10.97 -6.18 -13.14
C TYR A 117 -10.95 -7.70 -13.19
N SER A 118 -10.03 -8.26 -13.98
CA SER A 118 -9.88 -9.72 -14.13
C SER A 118 -8.58 -10.20 -13.51
N TYR A 119 -8.65 -11.35 -12.83
CA TYR A 119 -7.54 -11.91 -12.06
C TYR A 119 -7.25 -13.36 -12.45
N VAL A 120 -5.98 -13.75 -12.36
CA VAL A 120 -5.53 -15.15 -12.43
C VAL A 120 -4.63 -15.41 -11.23
N GLY A 121 -4.98 -16.40 -10.40
CA GLY A 121 -4.20 -16.71 -9.19
C GLY A 121 -4.06 -15.53 -8.21
N GLY A 122 -5.03 -14.61 -8.17
CA GLY A 122 -4.98 -13.40 -7.33
C GLY A 122 -4.07 -12.26 -7.84
N GLN A 123 -3.55 -12.39 -9.06
CA GLN A 123 -2.81 -11.37 -9.78
C GLN A 123 -3.73 -10.69 -10.80
N LEU A 124 -3.68 -9.35 -10.88
CA LEU A 124 -4.51 -8.58 -11.83
C LEU A 124 -3.92 -8.74 -13.22
N VAL A 125 -4.68 -9.31 -14.16
CA VAL A 125 -4.22 -9.54 -15.54
C VAL A 125 -4.86 -8.59 -16.54
N GLN A 126 -6.00 -7.99 -16.19
CA GLN A 126 -6.70 -7.07 -17.07
C GLN A 126 -7.56 -6.06 -16.31
N VAL A 127 -7.58 -4.84 -16.82
CA VAL A 127 -8.56 -3.78 -16.51
C VAL A 127 -9.30 -3.44 -17.79
N LYS A 128 -10.63 -3.37 -17.75
CA LYS A 128 -11.45 -3.01 -18.91
C LYS A 128 -12.50 -1.98 -18.52
N SER A 129 -12.38 -0.76 -19.05
CA SER A 129 -13.49 0.19 -19.06
C SER A 129 -14.35 -0.09 -20.29
N LEU A 130 -15.63 -0.43 -20.08
CA LEU A 130 -16.49 -1.09 -21.09
C LEU A 130 -16.51 -0.40 -22.46
N ASN A 131 -16.38 0.93 -22.51
CA ASN A 131 -16.47 1.73 -23.74
C ASN A 131 -15.30 2.73 -23.89
N ASN A 132 -14.16 2.51 -23.22
CA ASN A 132 -13.08 3.49 -23.19
C ASN A 132 -11.72 2.85 -23.46
N TYR A 133 -11.28 1.94 -22.59
CA TYR A 133 -9.94 1.37 -22.70
C TYR A 133 -9.85 -0.03 -22.10
N ARG A 134 -8.79 -0.74 -22.48
CA ARG A 134 -8.34 -1.98 -21.85
C ARG A 134 -6.86 -1.88 -21.50
N ILE A 135 -6.47 -2.39 -20.33
CA ILE A 135 -5.08 -2.56 -19.94
C ILE A 135 -4.84 -4.04 -19.66
N SER A 136 -3.81 -4.63 -20.26
CA SER A 136 -3.36 -6.00 -20.00
C SER A 136 -2.07 -5.96 -19.18
N TYR A 137 -1.89 -6.91 -18.25
CA TYR A 137 -0.72 -6.98 -17.38
C TYR A 137 -0.04 -8.35 -17.43
N VAL A 138 1.29 -8.34 -17.35
CA VAL A 138 2.14 -9.54 -17.30
C VAL A 138 3.15 -9.41 -16.16
N TYR A 139 3.19 -10.40 -15.28
CA TYR A 139 4.12 -10.45 -14.15
C TYR A 139 5.43 -11.12 -14.58
N ASN A 140 6.53 -10.41 -14.43
CA ASN A 140 7.85 -10.85 -14.87
C ASN A 140 8.62 -11.56 -13.75
N LEU A 141 9.55 -12.46 -14.12
CA LEU A 141 10.38 -13.21 -13.16
C LEU A 141 11.30 -12.31 -12.31
N ASN A 142 11.62 -11.10 -12.80
CA ASN A 142 12.44 -10.12 -12.08
C ASN A 142 11.62 -9.27 -11.08
N GLY A 143 10.33 -9.58 -10.90
CA GLY A 143 9.44 -8.87 -9.96
C GLY A 143 8.80 -7.60 -10.50
N THR A 144 9.05 -7.21 -11.76
CA THR A 144 8.32 -6.10 -12.40
C THR A 144 7.01 -6.57 -13.03
N ILE A 145 6.15 -5.63 -13.39
CA ILE A 145 4.89 -5.91 -14.11
C ILE A 145 4.87 -5.11 -15.40
N SER A 146 4.83 -5.78 -16.55
CA SER A 146 4.64 -5.13 -17.84
C SER A 146 3.16 -4.87 -18.10
N PHE A 147 2.83 -3.79 -18.81
CA PHE A 147 1.47 -3.50 -19.21
C PHE A 147 1.38 -3.01 -20.65
N GLU A 148 0.21 -3.20 -21.25
CA GLU A 148 -0.18 -2.63 -22.55
C GLU A 148 -1.56 -2.01 -22.42
N LYS A 149 -1.72 -0.77 -22.90
CA LYS A 149 -2.98 -0.04 -22.91
C LYS A 149 -3.51 0.12 -24.33
N PHE A 150 -4.80 -0.15 -24.46
CA PHE A 150 -5.56 -0.03 -25.69
C PHE A 150 -6.74 0.92 -25.47
N ILE A 151 -7.04 1.75 -26.46
CA ILE A 151 -8.31 2.51 -26.51
C ILE A 151 -9.31 1.79 -27.41
N LEU A 152 -10.58 1.90 -27.04
CA LEU A 152 -11.71 1.43 -27.83
C LEU A 152 -12.18 2.60 -28.70
N ASP A 153 -11.93 2.51 -30.00
CA ASP A 153 -12.40 3.50 -30.98
C ASP A 153 -13.71 2.98 -31.61
N SER A 154 -14.64 3.87 -31.96
CA SER A 154 -15.90 3.47 -32.61
C SER A 154 -15.67 2.78 -33.97
N ASP A 155 -14.52 3.05 -34.60
CA ASP A 155 -14.17 2.56 -35.93
C ASP A 155 -13.11 1.44 -35.93
N ASN A 156 -12.42 1.19 -34.80
CA ASN A 156 -11.41 0.13 -34.65
C ASN A 156 -11.65 -0.67 -33.37
N PRO A 157 -11.62 -2.02 -33.42
CA PRO A 157 -11.98 -2.83 -32.27
C PRO A 157 -11.09 -2.55 -31.04
N GLU A 158 -9.78 -2.31 -31.22
CA GLU A 158 -8.84 -1.84 -30.17
C GLU A 158 -7.58 -1.23 -30.83
N VAL A 159 -7.14 -0.03 -30.41
CA VAL A 159 -5.86 0.58 -30.83
C VAL A 159 -4.90 0.62 -29.65
N LYS A 160 -3.70 0.03 -29.80
CA LYS A 160 -2.65 0.11 -28.77
C LYS A 160 -2.11 1.53 -28.71
N VAL A 161 -2.20 2.18 -27.56
CA VAL A 161 -1.78 3.58 -27.38
C VAL A 161 -0.51 3.71 -26.54
N SER A 162 -0.24 2.74 -25.68
CA SER A 162 0.98 2.72 -24.89
C SER A 162 1.30 1.34 -24.31
N HIS A 163 2.55 1.17 -23.92
CA HIS A 163 3.01 0.05 -23.11
C HIS A 163 4.07 0.51 -22.12
N GLY A 164 4.38 -0.34 -21.15
CA GLY A 164 5.29 0.06 -20.09
C GLY A 164 5.58 -1.00 -19.06
N THR A 165 6.29 -0.58 -18.01
CA THR A 165 6.67 -1.43 -16.88
C THR A 165 6.47 -0.71 -15.56
N LEU A 166 5.88 -1.41 -14.60
CA LEU A 166 5.71 -1.02 -13.21
C LEU A 166 6.80 -1.68 -12.36
N TYR A 167 7.42 -0.88 -11.49
CA TYR A 167 8.48 -1.31 -10.59
C TYR A 167 8.03 -1.15 -9.15
N PHE A 168 8.19 -2.21 -8.37
CA PHE A 168 7.79 -2.24 -6.97
C PHE A 168 8.99 -2.48 -6.06
N GLN A 169 8.97 -1.84 -4.90
CA GLN A 169 9.92 -2.10 -3.83
C GLN A 169 9.20 -1.94 -2.49
N ASN A 170 9.42 -2.89 -1.57
CA ASN A 170 8.77 -2.90 -0.26
C ASN A 170 7.26 -2.66 -0.38
N GLU A 171 6.63 -3.33 -1.36
CA GLU A 171 5.20 -3.26 -1.59
C GLU A 171 4.63 -1.88 -2.03
N ASN A 172 5.52 -0.93 -2.36
CA ASN A 172 5.20 0.38 -2.94
C ASN A 172 5.53 0.41 -4.44
N LEU A 173 4.69 1.08 -5.25
CA LEU A 173 5.01 1.41 -6.64
C LEU A 173 6.04 2.54 -6.66
N ILE A 174 7.29 2.23 -7.02
CA ILE A 174 8.39 3.20 -7.01
C ILE A 174 8.63 3.86 -8.37
N LYS A 175 8.24 3.20 -9.46
CA LYS A 175 8.44 3.71 -10.82
C LYS A 175 7.44 3.13 -11.80
N THR A 176 6.99 3.97 -12.73
CA THR A 176 6.27 3.58 -13.93
C THR A 176 7.01 4.13 -15.15
N GLU A 177 7.39 3.26 -16.06
CA GLU A 177 7.93 3.64 -17.37
C GLU A 177 6.86 3.38 -18.42
N THR A 178 6.60 4.35 -19.29
CA THR A 178 5.59 4.27 -20.34
C THR A 178 6.19 4.76 -21.66
N ILE A 179 5.90 4.03 -22.73
CA ILE A 179 6.21 4.37 -24.11
C ILE A 179 4.87 4.52 -24.83
N ALA A 180 4.67 5.63 -25.53
CA ALA A 180 3.49 5.80 -26.38
C ALA A 180 3.69 5.02 -27.68
N ASP A 181 2.66 4.27 -28.09
CA ASP A 181 2.63 3.52 -29.36
C ASP A 181 1.90 4.29 -30.46
N ASP A 182 0.99 5.19 -30.08
CA ASP A 182 0.23 6.04 -31.02
C ASP A 182 0.94 7.40 -31.20
N THR A 183 2.09 7.36 -31.87
CA THR A 183 2.88 8.56 -32.20
C THR A 183 3.20 8.63 -33.69
N PRO A 184 3.45 9.83 -34.25
CA PRO A 184 3.87 9.97 -35.64
C PRO A 184 5.11 9.12 -35.95
N GLU A 185 5.23 8.65 -37.20
CA GLU A 185 6.36 7.84 -37.64
C GLU A 185 7.71 8.51 -37.31
N GLY A 186 8.66 7.71 -36.80
CA GLY A 186 9.98 8.20 -36.38
C GLY A 186 9.99 9.00 -35.07
N THR A 187 8.86 9.09 -34.37
CA THR A 187 8.76 9.72 -33.05
C THR A 187 8.77 8.65 -31.95
N ILE A 188 9.57 8.87 -30.92
CA ILE A 188 9.53 8.08 -29.69
C ILE A 188 9.12 9.01 -28.57
N SER A 189 8.00 8.72 -27.91
CA SER A 189 7.52 9.48 -26.75
C SER A 189 7.50 8.57 -25.52
N THR A 190 8.19 9.01 -24.47
CA THR A 190 8.31 8.28 -23.21
C THR A 190 7.87 9.14 -22.04
N SER A 191 7.29 8.50 -21.03
CA SER A 191 6.89 9.09 -19.77
C SER A 191 7.38 8.20 -18.64
N ASN A 192 8.14 8.78 -17.72
CA ASN A 192 8.67 8.09 -16.55
C ASN A 192 8.17 8.80 -15.31
N VAL A 193 7.47 8.07 -14.44
CA VAL A 193 7.06 8.59 -13.14
C VAL A 193 7.80 7.83 -12.06
N SER A 194 8.47 8.53 -11.15
CA SER A 194 9.11 7.94 -9.96
C SER A 194 8.52 8.51 -8.68
N PHE A 195 8.52 7.71 -7.62
CA PHE A 195 7.93 8.04 -6.33
C PHE A 195 8.91 7.80 -5.19
N GLU A 196 8.92 8.72 -4.23
CA GLU A 196 9.61 8.57 -2.95
C GLU A 196 8.59 8.52 -1.83
N TYR A 197 8.81 7.60 -0.88
CA TYR A 197 7.87 7.31 0.20
C TYR A 197 8.48 7.55 1.57
N ASP A 198 7.61 7.80 2.55
CA ASP A 198 7.97 7.65 3.95
C ASP A 198 7.74 6.21 4.44
N SER A 199 7.83 6.01 5.76
CA SER A 199 7.56 4.74 6.43
C SER A 199 6.14 4.63 7.01
N LYS A 200 5.26 5.59 6.76
CA LYS A 200 3.96 5.76 7.43
C LYS A 200 2.82 5.15 6.61
N ASN A 201 1.65 4.95 7.21
CA ASN A 201 0.57 4.18 6.60
C ASN A 201 -0.15 4.98 5.51
N ASN A 202 -0.32 4.40 4.32
CA ASN A 202 -1.21 4.95 3.30
C ASN A 202 -2.69 4.87 3.76
N PRO A 203 -3.55 5.88 3.49
CA PRO A 203 -4.97 5.83 3.85
C PRO A 203 -5.73 4.60 3.35
N MET A 204 -5.32 4.04 2.20
CA MET A 204 -5.96 2.89 1.57
C MET A 204 -5.32 1.55 1.97
N ARG A 205 -4.29 1.57 2.84
CA ARG A 205 -3.49 0.38 3.21
C ARG A 205 -4.34 -0.82 3.66
N ASN A 206 -5.38 -0.56 4.43
CA ASN A 206 -6.21 -1.60 5.04
C ASN A 206 -7.44 -1.98 4.21
N VAL A 207 -7.62 -1.37 3.04
CA VAL A 207 -8.75 -1.67 2.16
C VAL A 207 -8.44 -2.95 1.37
N LEU A 208 -9.23 -3.99 1.61
CA LEU A 208 -9.03 -5.28 0.94
C LEU A 208 -9.10 -5.13 -0.58
N GLY A 209 -8.18 -5.78 -1.29
CA GLY A 209 -8.13 -5.78 -2.76
C GLY A 209 -7.65 -4.47 -3.39
N TYR A 210 -7.69 -3.34 -2.70
CA TYR A 210 -7.39 -2.03 -3.29
C TYR A 210 -5.98 -1.94 -3.88
N ARG A 211 -5.00 -2.53 -3.19
CA ARG A 211 -3.61 -2.56 -3.62
C ARG A 211 -3.35 -3.40 -4.88
N LYS A 212 -4.34 -4.17 -5.33
CA LYS A 212 -4.26 -4.96 -6.56
C LYS A 212 -4.65 -4.15 -7.80
N LEU A 213 -5.25 -2.97 -7.64
CA LEU A 213 -5.74 -2.11 -8.72
C LEU A 213 -4.59 -1.32 -9.37
N LEU A 214 -3.79 -1.97 -10.21
CA LEU A 214 -2.54 -1.42 -10.77
C LEU A 214 -2.70 -0.12 -11.59
N ASP A 215 -3.93 0.23 -11.98
CA ASP A 215 -4.33 1.47 -12.65
C ASP A 215 -4.51 2.67 -11.68
N GLN A 216 -4.43 2.47 -10.37
CA GLN A 216 -4.62 3.51 -9.34
C GLN A 216 -3.32 4.22 -8.92
N ASN A 217 -2.22 3.97 -9.63
CA ASN A 217 -0.92 4.62 -9.41
C ASN A 217 -0.44 4.51 -7.95
N GLN A 218 0.19 5.54 -7.37
CA GLN A 218 0.78 5.49 -6.02
C GLN A 218 -0.24 5.23 -4.88
N LYS A 219 -1.56 5.27 -5.15
CA LYS A 219 -2.58 4.97 -4.15
C LYS A 219 -2.59 3.49 -3.73
N ILE A 220 -2.01 2.59 -4.54
CA ILE A 220 -1.89 1.16 -4.21
C ILE A 220 -0.72 0.84 -3.28
N SER A 221 0.13 1.82 -3.02
CA SER A 221 1.32 1.67 -2.20
C SER A 221 0.96 1.57 -0.73
N LEU A 222 1.80 0.86 0.02
CA LEU A 222 1.70 0.71 1.46
C LEU A 222 1.94 2.02 2.21
N ASN A 223 2.82 2.87 1.68
CA ASN A 223 3.26 4.10 2.32
C ASN A 223 2.79 5.36 1.60
N ASN A 224 2.97 6.52 2.24
CA ASN A 224 2.62 7.81 1.67
C ASN A 224 3.73 8.32 0.76
N SER A 225 3.36 8.69 -0.47
CA SER A 225 4.29 9.28 -1.43
C SER A 225 4.55 10.74 -1.05
N LEU A 226 5.79 11.06 -0.69
CA LEU A 226 6.21 12.43 -0.35
C LEU A 226 6.55 13.25 -1.59
N THR A 227 7.17 12.60 -2.58
CA THR A 227 7.58 13.25 -3.83
C THR A 227 7.26 12.34 -5.00
N SER A 228 6.78 12.93 -6.09
CA SER A 228 6.76 12.26 -7.39
C SER A 228 7.37 13.15 -8.46
N VAL A 229 8.08 12.51 -9.39
CA VAL A 229 8.73 13.18 -10.52
C VAL A 229 8.25 12.54 -11.80
N LEU A 230 7.62 13.34 -12.66
CA LEU A 230 7.21 12.95 -14.00
C LEU A 230 8.20 13.54 -15.00
N ILE A 231 8.91 12.69 -15.73
CA ILE A 231 9.79 13.05 -16.83
C ILE A 231 9.14 12.60 -18.13
N SER A 232 8.86 13.55 -19.02
CA SER A 232 8.35 13.27 -20.37
C SER A 232 9.41 13.63 -21.39
N THR A 233 9.71 12.72 -22.31
CA THR A 233 10.73 12.90 -23.34
C THR A 233 10.20 12.48 -24.69
N THR A 234 10.35 13.35 -25.68
CA THR A 234 10.01 13.09 -27.08
C THR A 234 11.27 13.20 -27.93
N THR A 235 11.52 12.19 -28.73
CA THR A 235 12.61 12.14 -29.70
C THR A 235 12.03 12.07 -31.11
N GLN A 236 12.49 12.94 -32.00
CA GLN A 236 12.12 12.94 -33.42
C GLN A 236 13.39 13.18 -34.25
N GLY A 237 13.86 12.14 -34.94
CA GLY A 237 15.20 12.15 -35.55
C GLY A 237 16.28 12.44 -34.51
N ASP A 238 17.10 13.46 -34.74
CA ASP A 238 18.17 13.88 -33.81
C ASP A 238 17.70 14.87 -32.73
N GLN A 239 16.44 15.33 -32.79
CA GLN A 239 15.91 16.28 -31.81
C GLN A 239 15.32 15.57 -30.60
N VAL A 240 15.72 16.01 -29.40
CA VAL A 240 15.18 15.52 -28.13
C VAL A 240 14.60 16.70 -27.35
N THR A 241 13.32 16.60 -27.00
CA THR A 241 12.65 17.53 -26.09
C THR A 241 12.31 16.79 -24.81
N SER A 242 12.66 17.36 -23.66
CA SER A 242 12.37 16.76 -22.36
C SER A 242 11.79 17.79 -21.39
N SER A 243 10.93 17.34 -20.50
CA SER A 243 10.36 18.15 -19.41
C SER A 243 10.24 17.33 -18.14
N ALA A 244 10.35 18.00 -17.00
CA ALA A 244 10.18 17.40 -15.69
C ALA A 244 9.14 18.17 -14.88
N LYS A 245 8.22 17.44 -14.25
CA LYS A 245 7.25 17.97 -13.28
C LYS A 245 7.50 17.32 -11.93
N PHE A 246 7.58 18.15 -10.89
CA PHE A 246 7.83 17.72 -9.52
C PHE A 246 6.57 17.99 -8.70
N TYR A 247 6.13 16.96 -7.97
CA TYR A 247 5.04 17.07 -7.04
C TYR A 247 5.55 16.74 -5.65
N LYS A 248 5.24 17.61 -4.69
CA LYS A 248 5.65 17.47 -3.30
C LYS A 248 4.44 17.50 -2.39
N THR A 249 4.49 16.63 -1.41
CA THR A 249 3.44 16.45 -0.43
C THR A 249 4.07 16.32 0.96
N ALA A 250 3.49 17.03 1.92
CA ALA A 250 3.84 16.94 3.33
C ALA A 250 2.66 16.37 4.11
N PHE A 251 2.93 15.54 5.11
CA PHE A 251 1.91 14.90 5.92
C PHE A 251 2.12 15.16 7.41
N LYS A 252 1.02 15.17 8.16
CA LYS A 252 1.01 14.98 9.61
C LYS A 252 0.31 13.69 9.94
N TYR A 253 0.78 13.03 11.00
CA TYR A 253 0.36 11.69 11.39
C TYR A 253 -0.27 11.67 12.77
N ASP A 254 -1.16 10.72 12.99
CA ASP A 254 -1.58 10.34 14.34
C ASP A 254 -0.57 9.37 14.99
N VAL A 255 -0.89 8.90 16.20
CA VAL A 255 -0.05 8.01 17.01
C VAL A 255 0.12 6.62 16.40
N ASP A 256 -0.75 6.21 15.48
CA ASP A 256 -0.73 4.91 14.81
C ASP A 256 -0.17 5.05 13.37
N ASP A 257 0.52 6.16 13.09
CA ASP A 257 1.19 6.44 11.82
C ASP A 257 0.25 6.59 10.61
N TYR A 258 -1.04 6.90 10.82
CA TYR A 258 -1.97 7.24 9.73
C TYR A 258 -2.00 8.76 9.49
N PRO A 259 -2.05 9.22 8.23
CA PRO A 259 -2.04 10.64 7.93
C PRO A 259 -3.36 11.24 8.38
N ILE A 260 -3.31 12.34 9.14
CA ILE A 260 -4.46 13.14 9.55
C ILE A 260 -4.56 14.45 8.78
N GLU A 261 -3.45 14.90 8.19
CA GLU A 261 -3.36 16.07 7.33
C GLU A 261 -2.36 15.78 6.21
N GLU A 262 -2.69 16.20 4.99
CA GLU A 262 -1.81 16.27 3.84
C GLU A 262 -1.82 17.68 3.27
N VAL A 263 -0.67 18.15 2.83
CA VAL A 263 -0.51 19.42 2.12
C VAL A 263 0.24 19.14 0.83
N SER A 264 -0.39 19.40 -0.31
CA SER A 264 0.23 19.34 -1.63
C SER A 264 0.46 20.74 -2.18
N GLU A 265 1.71 21.06 -2.53
CA GLU A 265 2.09 22.39 -3.04
C GLU A 265 1.73 22.57 -4.54
N THR A 266 1.41 21.47 -5.23
CA THR A 266 1.25 21.41 -6.70
C THR A 266 0.09 20.50 -7.11
N ALA A 267 -0.99 20.49 -6.34
CA ALA A 267 -2.19 19.72 -6.69
C ALA A 267 -2.87 20.33 -7.93
N ILE A 268 -3.28 19.49 -8.87
CA ILE A 268 -4.20 19.91 -9.94
C ILE A 268 -5.60 19.90 -9.34
N LEU A 269 -6.17 21.08 -9.13
CA LEU A 269 -7.54 21.26 -8.63
C LEU A 269 -8.55 20.90 -9.74
N ASP A 270 -9.81 20.62 -9.39
CA ASP A 270 -10.88 20.21 -10.33
C ASP A 270 -11.10 21.21 -11.49
N ASN A 271 -10.64 22.46 -11.35
CA ASN A 271 -10.69 23.50 -12.38
C ASN A 271 -9.42 23.57 -13.27
N GLY A 272 -8.51 22.61 -13.15
CA GLY A 272 -7.24 22.58 -13.88
C GLY A 272 -6.17 23.56 -13.35
N THR A 273 -6.45 24.30 -12.28
CA THR A 273 -5.47 25.19 -11.64
C THR A 273 -4.53 24.36 -10.78
N ILE A 274 -3.23 24.60 -10.93
CA ILE A 274 -2.21 24.04 -10.04
C ILE A 274 -2.20 24.92 -8.78
N GLY A 275 -2.44 24.33 -7.62
CA GLY A 275 -2.56 25.08 -6.39
C GLY A 275 -2.26 24.28 -5.14
N TYR A 276 -2.23 25.02 -4.04
CA TYR A 276 -2.17 24.47 -2.69
C TYR A 276 -3.47 23.70 -2.42
N LEU A 277 -3.34 22.44 -2.02
CA LEU A 277 -4.45 21.65 -1.50
C LEU A 277 -4.08 21.10 -0.14
N LYS A 278 -4.92 21.42 0.86
CA LYS A 278 -4.87 20.78 2.16
C LYS A 278 -5.97 19.73 2.24
N THR A 279 -5.64 18.55 2.74
CA THR A 279 -6.55 17.42 2.90
C THR A 279 -6.51 16.94 4.34
N ASP A 280 -7.63 17.00 5.05
CA ASP A 280 -7.78 16.44 6.40
C ASP A 280 -8.44 15.06 6.32
N TYR A 281 -7.86 14.09 7.02
CA TYR A 281 -8.29 12.69 7.01
C TYR A 281 -8.95 12.32 8.35
N PHE A 282 -10.09 11.64 8.27
CA PHE A 282 -10.83 11.18 9.44
C PHE A 282 -11.07 9.67 9.33
N TYR A 283 -10.64 8.91 10.33
CA TYR A 283 -10.74 7.44 10.35
C TYR A 283 -11.89 6.94 11.24
N GLN A 284 -12.23 5.66 11.09
CA GLN A 284 -13.13 4.89 11.96
C GLN A 284 -12.48 3.58 12.39
#